data_AF-A0A2G6FRV5-F1
#
_entry.id   AF-A0A2G6FRV5-F1
#
_cell.length_a   1.000
_cell.length_b   1.000
_cell.length_c   1.000
_cell.angle_alpha   90.00
_cell.angle_beta   90.00
_cell.angle_gamma   90.00
#
_symmetry.space_group_name_H-M   'P 1'
#
loop_
_entity.id
_entity.type
_entity.pdbx_description
1 polymer ?
#
loop_
_entity_poly.entity_id
_entity_poly.type
_entity_poly.pdbx_seq_one_letter_code
_entity_poly.pdbx_strand_id
1 'polypeptide(L)'
;MLWIVIMMITAGFSILGKTELKTKLFLWRVLIGLSLSTLLVSCWFIGVVIGPTPLYEASYVVPITGMVLGNCMQANVMSLERFYSQLRLREEEYMTSIYLGANLREAVVPFLREAVQAAGNPTLTSIATTGIVSLPGMMTGQILGGTPPMQAILYQIAIMICIYAAIILSAICNILLSLNAAFDDHLRLKPDIFRQHTG
;
A
#
# COMPACT_ATOMS: atom_id res chain seq x y z
N MET A 1 16.75 -2.56 -13.83
CA MET A 1 15.80 -3.68 -13.62
C MET A 1 16.15 -4.54 -12.42
N LEU A 2 17.38 -5.07 -12.30
CA LEU A 2 17.78 -5.92 -11.15
C LEU A 2 17.58 -5.24 -9.78
N TRP A 3 17.82 -3.92 -9.68
CA TRP A 3 17.59 -3.14 -8.47
C TRP A 3 16.11 -3.10 -8.02
N ILE A 4 15.16 -3.01 -8.96
CA ILE A 4 13.72 -2.96 -8.66
C ILE A 4 13.28 -4.29 -8.04
N VAL A 5 13.80 -5.41 -8.54
CA VAL A 5 13.53 -6.75 -7.99
C VAL A 5 14.04 -6.85 -6.55
N ILE A 6 15.24 -6.33 -6.27
CA ILE A 6 15.79 -6.28 -4.90
C ILE A 6 14.89 -5.44 -3.98
N MET A 7 14.47 -4.24 -4.42
CA MET A 7 13.57 -3.36 -3.64
C MET A 7 12.22 -4.02 -3.34
N MET A 8 11.68 -4.80 -4.29
CA MET A 8 10.41 -5.51 -4.13
C MET A 8 10.51 -6.65 -3.12
N ILE A 9 11.61 -7.41 -3.16
CA ILE A 9 11.88 -8.47 -2.21
C ILE A 9 12.06 -7.90 -0.79
N THR A 10 12.89 -6.86 -0.64
CA THR A 10 13.12 -6.23 0.68
C THR A 10 11.85 -5.59 1.24
N ALA A 11 11.00 -5.01 0.40
CA ALA A 11 9.71 -4.47 0.83
C ALA A 11 8.76 -5.57 1.33
N GLY A 12 8.69 -6.71 0.64
CA GLY A 12 7.90 -7.85 1.10
C GLY A 12 8.35 -8.35 2.47
N PHE A 13 9.66 -8.50 2.68
CA PHE A 13 10.23 -8.87 3.97
C PHE A 13 9.94 -7.81 5.05
N SER A 14 10.04 -6.52 4.73
CA SER A 14 9.75 -5.45 5.69
C SER A 14 8.29 -5.40 6.10
N ILE A 15 7.34 -5.74 5.21
CA ILE A 15 5.92 -5.76 5.57
C ILE A 15 5.69 -6.85 6.60
N LEU A 16 6.12 -8.06 6.31
CA LEU A 16 5.90 -9.22 7.17
C LEU A 16 6.75 -9.18 8.45
N GLY A 17 7.83 -8.40 8.46
CA GLY A 17 8.60 -8.12 9.66
C GLY A 17 7.91 -7.11 10.58
N LYS A 18 7.10 -6.22 10.04
CA LYS A 18 6.36 -5.19 10.79
C LYS A 18 4.92 -5.59 11.11
N THR A 19 4.33 -6.52 10.37
CA THR A 19 3.00 -7.09 10.70
C THR A 19 3.16 -8.31 11.60
N GLU A 20 2.35 -8.44 12.65
CA GLU A 20 2.34 -9.61 13.56
C GLU A 20 1.84 -10.92 12.90
N LEU A 21 1.88 -11.04 11.57
CA LEU A 21 1.41 -12.19 10.81
C LEU A 21 2.54 -13.21 10.57
N LYS A 22 2.22 -14.50 10.52
CA LYS A 22 3.20 -15.56 10.21
C LYS A 22 3.77 -15.38 8.80
N THR A 23 5.07 -15.04 8.76
CA THR A 23 5.84 -14.72 7.55
C THR A 23 5.69 -15.80 6.46
N LYS A 24 5.85 -17.10 6.76
CA LYS A 24 5.83 -18.15 5.72
C LYS A 24 4.50 -18.33 4.98
N LEU A 25 3.35 -18.03 5.60
CA LEU A 25 2.03 -18.27 4.98
C LEU A 25 1.57 -17.10 4.11
N PHE A 26 1.86 -15.87 4.56
CA PHE A 26 1.41 -14.65 3.90
C PHE A 26 2.44 -14.06 2.93
N LEU A 27 3.71 -14.48 2.97
CA LEU A 27 4.78 -13.86 2.17
C LEU A 27 4.50 -13.85 0.67
N TRP A 28 4.09 -14.99 0.10
CA TRP A 28 3.80 -15.07 -1.33
C TRP A 28 2.57 -14.25 -1.72
N ARG A 29 1.55 -14.17 -0.85
CA ARG A 29 0.28 -13.47 -1.14
C ARG A 29 0.42 -11.95 -1.00
N VAL A 30 1.11 -11.49 0.04
CA VAL A 30 1.46 -10.07 0.23
C VAL A 30 2.41 -9.60 -0.86
N LEU A 31 3.38 -10.43 -1.26
CA LEU A 31 4.25 -10.12 -2.40
C LEU A 31 3.46 -10.03 -3.70
N ILE A 32 2.53 -10.94 -4.00
CA ILE A 32 1.69 -10.85 -5.20
C ILE A 32 0.82 -9.59 -5.16
N GLY A 33 0.16 -9.30 -4.03
CA GLY A 33 -0.70 -8.14 -3.89
C GLY A 33 0.07 -6.83 -4.08
N LEU A 34 1.24 -6.72 -3.45
CA LEU A 34 2.12 -5.56 -3.57
C LEU A 34 2.73 -5.43 -4.97
N SER A 35 3.15 -6.55 -5.57
CA SER A 35 3.72 -6.54 -6.92
C SER A 35 2.67 -6.14 -7.94
N LEU A 36 1.46 -6.69 -7.86
CA LEU A 36 0.38 -6.39 -8.79
C LEU A 36 -0.05 -4.92 -8.69
N SER A 37 -0.23 -4.39 -7.48
CA SER A 37 -0.62 -3.00 -7.26
C SER A 37 0.48 -2.01 -7.66
N THR A 38 1.72 -2.29 -7.25
CA THR A 38 2.87 -1.45 -7.58
C THR A 38 3.14 -1.48 -9.08
N LEU A 39 3.09 -2.64 -9.74
CA LEU A 39 3.31 -2.74 -11.18
C LEU A 39 2.18 -2.08 -11.98
N LEU A 40 0.91 -2.26 -11.59
CA LEU A 40 -0.22 -1.61 -12.26
C LEU A 40 -0.09 -0.09 -12.19
N VAL A 41 0.16 0.46 -10.99
CA VAL A 41 0.18 1.92 -10.83
C VAL A 41 1.49 2.52 -11.32
N SER A 42 2.64 1.85 -11.17
CA SER A 42 3.88 2.30 -11.81
C SER A 42 3.81 2.23 -13.33
N CYS A 43 3.23 1.18 -13.93
CA CYS A 43 3.03 1.13 -15.39
C CYS A 43 2.08 2.23 -15.87
N TRP A 44 0.96 2.44 -15.17
CA TRP A 44 0.02 3.51 -15.51
C TRP A 44 0.68 4.89 -15.39
N PHE A 45 1.41 5.15 -14.30
CA PHE A 45 2.03 6.44 -14.06
C PHE A 45 3.16 6.76 -15.03
N ILE A 46 4.05 5.80 -15.28
CA ILE A 46 5.16 5.96 -16.22
C ILE A 46 4.63 6.06 -17.66
N GLY A 47 3.64 5.25 -18.02
CA GLY A 47 3.09 5.19 -19.37
C GLY A 47 2.16 6.34 -19.74
N VAL A 48 1.32 6.80 -18.82
CA VAL A 48 0.27 7.80 -19.11
C VAL A 48 0.64 9.21 -18.65
N VAL A 49 1.33 9.36 -17.50
CA VAL A 49 1.53 10.67 -16.88
C VAL A 49 2.89 11.27 -17.20
N ILE A 50 3.96 10.49 -17.16
CA ILE A 50 5.30 11.02 -17.45
C ILE A 50 5.51 11.14 -18.97
N GLY A 51 5.01 10.18 -19.75
CA GLY A 51 5.19 10.13 -21.21
C GLY A 51 6.60 10.52 -21.68
N PRO A 52 7.71 10.12 -21.02
CA PRO A 52 9.01 10.63 -21.39
C PRO A 52 9.43 10.00 -22.71
N THR A 53 9.95 10.81 -23.61
CA THR A 53 10.75 10.36 -24.76
C THR A 53 12.22 10.41 -24.34
N PRO A 54 12.86 9.30 -23.89
CA PRO A 54 12.43 7.90 -23.92
C PRO A 54 11.84 7.35 -22.60
N LEU A 55 10.94 6.37 -22.71
CA LEU A 55 10.15 5.74 -21.63
C LEU A 55 10.98 5.02 -20.54
N TYR A 56 12.30 4.96 -20.71
CA TYR A 56 13.21 4.06 -20.00
C TYR A 56 14.42 4.77 -19.38
N GLU A 57 14.38 6.09 -19.24
CA GLU A 57 15.49 6.80 -18.61
C GLU A 57 15.58 6.46 -17.11
N ALA A 58 16.64 5.74 -16.75
CA ALA A 58 16.80 5.13 -15.44
C ALA A 58 16.80 6.16 -14.29
N SER A 59 17.21 7.41 -14.60
CA SER A 59 17.20 8.55 -13.69
C SER A 59 15.81 8.91 -13.16
N TYR A 60 14.75 8.67 -13.93
CA TYR A 60 13.37 8.91 -13.52
C TYR A 60 12.68 7.65 -13.01
N VAL A 61 12.90 6.52 -13.70
CA VAL A 61 12.20 5.26 -13.39
C VAL A 61 12.58 4.75 -12.01
N VAL A 62 13.87 4.78 -11.64
CA VAL A 62 14.33 4.19 -10.36
C VAL A 62 13.80 4.97 -9.15
N PRO A 63 13.94 6.30 -9.05
CA PRO A 63 13.45 7.04 -7.89
C PRO A 63 11.93 7.02 -7.77
N ILE A 64 11.20 7.16 -8.89
CA ILE A 64 9.73 7.20 -8.87
C ILE A 64 9.17 5.83 -8.47
N THR A 65 9.69 4.76 -9.05
CA THR A 65 9.29 3.39 -8.66
C THR A 65 9.60 3.14 -7.19
N GLY A 66 10.77 3.57 -6.71
CA GLY A 66 11.14 3.47 -5.29
C GLY A 66 10.19 4.23 -4.37
N MET A 67 9.77 5.44 -4.74
CA MET A 67 8.81 6.25 -3.97
C MET A 67 7.43 5.60 -3.93
N VAL A 68 6.90 5.14 -5.07
CA VAL A 68 5.59 4.47 -5.14
C VAL A 68 5.63 3.19 -4.31
N LEU A 69 6.65 2.36 -4.49
CA LEU A 69 6.81 1.08 -3.80
C LEU A 69 6.95 1.27 -2.29
N GLY A 70 7.77 2.22 -1.83
CA GLY A 70 7.95 2.52 -0.41
C GLY A 70 6.67 3.01 0.27
N ASN A 71 5.91 3.89 -0.41
CA ASN A 71 4.61 4.36 0.08
C ASN A 71 3.56 3.25 0.14
N CYS A 72 3.46 2.43 -0.92
CA CYS A 72 2.56 1.27 -0.95
C CYS A 72 2.92 0.25 0.13
N MET A 73 4.22 0.01 0.36
CA MET A 73 4.71 -0.88 1.41
C MET A 73 4.24 -0.41 2.80
N GLN A 74 4.46 0.86 3.14
CA GLN A 74 4.05 1.42 4.43
C GLN A 74 2.53 1.41 4.61
N ALA A 75 1.78 1.75 3.55
CA ALA A 75 0.32 1.67 3.55
C ALA A 75 -0.20 0.24 3.73
N ASN A 76 0.45 -0.74 3.11
CA ASN A 76 0.09 -2.15 3.25
C ASN A 76 0.33 -2.67 4.67
N VAL A 77 1.42 -2.28 5.33
CA VAL A 77 1.64 -2.60 6.76
C VAL A 77 0.49 -2.06 7.60
N MET A 78 0.22 -0.76 7.48
CA MET A 78 -0.77 -0.07 8.29
C MET A 78 -2.19 -0.59 8.05
N SER A 79 -2.57 -0.84 6.79
CA SER A 79 -3.88 -1.38 6.44
C SER A 79 -4.07 -2.80 6.95
N LEU A 80 -3.10 -3.71 6.76
CA LEU A 80 -3.20 -5.08 7.27
C LEU A 80 -3.26 -5.12 8.80
N GLU A 81 -2.37 -4.40 9.47
CA GLU A 81 -2.34 -4.33 10.94
C GLU A 81 -3.66 -3.79 11.49
N ARG A 82 -4.15 -2.67 10.94
CA ARG A 82 -5.42 -2.08 11.35
C ARG A 82 -6.58 -3.03 11.09
N PHE A 83 -6.62 -3.67 9.91
CA PHE A 83 -7.69 -4.60 9.55
C PHE A 83 -7.78 -5.77 10.52
N TYR A 84 -6.68 -6.49 10.75
CA TYR A 84 -6.68 -7.66 11.63
C TYR A 84 -6.82 -7.30 13.11
N SER A 85 -6.24 -6.18 13.55
CA SER A 85 -6.42 -5.69 14.92
C SER A 85 -7.90 -5.37 15.21
N GLN A 86 -8.57 -4.66 14.29
CA GLN A 86 -9.98 -4.32 14.45
C GLN A 86 -10.90 -5.54 14.38
N LEU A 87 -10.61 -6.46 13.46
CA LEU A 87 -11.37 -7.70 13.32
C LEU A 87 -11.26 -8.58 14.59
N ARG A 88 -10.09 -8.62 15.23
CA ARG A 88 -9.88 -9.35 16.49
C ARG A 88 -10.56 -8.66 17.67
N LEU A 89 -10.50 -7.33 17.72
CA LEU A 89 -11.12 -6.55 18.81
C LEU A 89 -12.66 -6.66 18.78
N ARG A 90 -13.24 -6.71 17.58
CA ARG A 90 -14.69 -6.77 17.34
C ARG A 90 -15.11 -8.09 16.71
N GLU A 91 -14.49 -9.18 17.13
CA GLU A 91 -14.80 -10.53 16.60
C GLU A 91 -16.27 -10.89 16.83
N GLU A 92 -16.84 -10.51 17.96
CA GLU A 92 -18.25 -10.74 18.28
C GLU A 92 -19.20 -10.02 17.30
N GLU A 93 -18.90 -8.78 16.91
CA GLU A 93 -19.70 -8.03 15.93
C GLU A 93 -19.63 -8.67 14.54
N TYR A 94 -18.42 -9.10 14.15
CA TYR A 94 -18.20 -9.84 12.91
C TYR A 94 -18.99 -11.15 12.89
N MET A 95 -18.89 -11.97 13.95
CA MET A 95 -19.61 -13.24 14.04
C MET A 95 -21.13 -13.05 14.07
N THR A 96 -21.61 -12.02 14.76
CA THR A 96 -23.04 -11.66 14.76
C THR A 96 -23.54 -11.38 13.36
N SER A 97 -22.76 -10.66 12.55
CA SER A 97 -23.10 -10.38 11.15
C SER A 97 -23.22 -11.66 10.31
N ILE A 98 -22.29 -12.61 10.51
CA ILE A 98 -22.34 -13.92 9.86
C ILE A 98 -23.57 -14.73 10.33
N TYR A 99 -23.90 -14.72 11.63
CA TYR A 99 -25.09 -15.41 12.15
C TYR A 99 -26.42 -14.80 11.64
N LEU A 100 -26.42 -13.51 11.31
CA LEU A 100 -27.55 -12.85 10.64
C LEU A 100 -27.62 -13.16 9.13
N GLY A 101 -26.72 -14.00 8.60
CA GLY A 101 -26.73 -14.46 7.21
C GLY A 101 -25.88 -13.63 6.26
N ALA A 102 -25.03 -12.71 6.75
CA ALA A 102 -24.12 -11.95 5.90
C ALA A 102 -23.02 -12.85 5.30
N ASN A 103 -22.63 -12.57 4.07
CA ASN A 103 -21.48 -13.23 3.46
C ASN A 103 -20.17 -12.69 4.04
N LEU A 104 -19.07 -13.46 3.94
CA LEU A 104 -17.74 -13.05 4.40
C LEU A 104 -17.37 -11.64 3.91
N ARG A 105 -17.60 -11.39 2.61
CA ARG A 105 -17.27 -10.12 1.95
C ARG A 105 -18.06 -8.94 2.51
N GLU A 106 -19.30 -9.16 2.93
CA GLU A 106 -20.18 -8.13 3.49
C GLU A 106 -19.80 -7.85 4.95
N ALA A 107 -19.52 -8.90 5.72
CA ALA A 107 -19.11 -8.79 7.12
C ALA A 107 -17.76 -8.07 7.30
N VAL A 108 -16.85 -8.15 6.32
CA VAL A 108 -15.54 -7.48 6.39
C VAL A 108 -15.51 -6.04 5.87
N VAL A 109 -16.55 -5.56 5.17
CA VAL A 109 -16.60 -4.19 4.60
C VAL A 109 -16.29 -3.09 5.63
N PRO A 110 -16.89 -3.05 6.83
CA PRO A 110 -16.62 -1.97 7.78
C PRO A 110 -15.15 -1.94 8.20
N PHE A 111 -14.56 -3.11 8.46
CA PHE A 111 -13.15 -3.26 8.80
C PHE A 111 -12.22 -2.85 7.66
N LEU A 112 -12.57 -3.22 6.42
CA LEU A 112 -11.83 -2.82 5.23
C LEU A 112 -11.82 -1.31 5.06
N ARG A 113 -12.98 -0.65 5.24
CA ARG A 113 -13.10 0.80 5.11
C ARG A 113 -12.20 1.52 6.11
N GLU A 114 -12.21 1.10 7.37
CA GLU A 114 -11.38 1.68 8.42
C GLU A 114 -9.88 1.47 8.15
N ALA A 115 -9.50 0.28 7.68
CA ALA A 115 -8.12 -0.03 7.33
C ALA A 115 -7.60 0.81 6.16
N VAL A 116 -8.41 1.00 5.11
CA VAL A 116 -8.06 1.83 3.95
C VAL A 116 -7.97 3.30 4.33
N GLN A 117 -8.89 3.80 5.17
CA GLN A 117 -8.82 5.17 5.70
C GLN A 117 -7.55 5.38 6.53
N ALA A 118 -7.23 4.43 7.42
CA ALA A 118 -6.00 4.48 8.21
C ALA A 118 -4.77 4.55 7.31
N ALA A 119 -4.72 3.76 6.24
CA ALA A 119 -3.62 3.76 5.28
C ALA A 119 -3.51 5.04 4.43
N GLY A 120 -4.64 5.62 4.00
CA GLY A 120 -4.67 6.77 3.09
C GLY A 120 -4.57 8.14 3.76
N ASN A 121 -5.03 8.28 5.01
CA ASN A 121 -5.09 9.57 5.70
C ASN A 121 -3.72 10.29 5.78
N PRO A 122 -2.60 9.63 6.14
CA PRO A 122 -1.30 10.31 6.23
C PRO A 122 -0.84 10.91 4.90
N THR A 123 -1.08 10.21 3.79
CA THR A 123 -0.75 10.71 2.46
C THR A 123 -1.63 11.89 2.07
N LEU A 124 -2.92 11.86 2.41
CA LEU A 124 -3.83 12.98 2.16
C LEU A 124 -3.39 14.23 2.95
N THR A 125 -3.01 14.08 4.22
CA THR A 125 -2.47 15.18 5.03
C THR A 125 -1.15 15.70 4.44
N SER A 126 -0.28 14.81 3.94
CA SER A 126 0.95 15.22 3.26
C SER A 126 0.66 16.01 1.99
N ILE A 127 -0.30 15.59 1.16
CA ILE A 127 -0.75 16.34 -0.03
C ILE A 127 -1.25 17.74 0.37
N ALA A 128 -2.07 17.83 1.42
CA ALA A 128 -2.66 19.11 1.85
C ALA A 128 -1.65 20.11 2.42
N THR A 129 -0.58 19.62 3.05
CA THR A 129 0.46 20.47 3.68
C THR A 129 1.62 20.79 2.74
N THR A 130 1.77 20.01 1.67
CA THR A 130 2.80 20.21 0.64
C THR A 130 2.54 21.50 -0.14
N GLY A 131 3.60 22.30 -0.33
CA GLY A 131 3.54 23.60 -1.00
C GLY A 131 3.22 24.78 -0.08
N ILE A 132 2.63 24.53 1.10
CA ILE A 132 2.40 25.57 2.12
C ILE A 132 3.46 25.48 3.23
N VAL A 133 3.64 24.29 3.80
CA VAL A 133 4.52 24.06 4.96
C VAL A 133 5.84 23.45 4.55
N SER A 134 5.83 22.61 3.52
CA SER A 134 7.04 21.92 3.06
C SER A 134 7.08 21.82 1.53
N LEU A 135 8.28 21.97 0.97
CA LEU A 135 8.57 21.70 -0.42
C LEU A 135 9.16 20.29 -0.53
N PRO A 136 8.57 19.37 -1.31
CA PRO A 136 9.07 18.01 -1.42
C PRO A 136 10.50 17.98 -1.95
N GLY A 137 11.34 17.09 -1.41
CA GLY A 137 12.76 17.05 -1.74
C GLY A 137 13.06 16.89 -3.24
N MET A 138 12.24 16.10 -3.96
CA MET A 138 12.36 15.94 -5.42
C MET A 138 12.06 17.24 -6.17
N MET A 139 11.01 17.96 -5.76
CA MET A 139 10.63 19.25 -6.34
C MET A 139 11.74 20.29 -6.12
N THR A 140 12.25 20.41 -4.88
CA THR A 140 13.36 21.31 -4.57
C THR A 140 14.63 20.93 -5.34
N GLY A 141 14.93 19.64 -5.45
CA GLY A 141 16.07 19.14 -6.23
C GLY A 141 15.98 19.48 -7.72
N GLN A 142 14.79 19.38 -8.33
CA GLN A 142 14.56 19.76 -9.72
C GLN A 142 14.74 21.28 -9.92
N ILE A 143 14.22 22.09 -9.00
CA ILE A 143 14.37 23.55 -9.04
C ILE A 143 15.84 23.95 -8.94
N LEU A 144 16.58 23.38 -7.97
CA LEU A 144 18.02 23.64 -7.81
C LEU A 144 18.84 23.11 -8.99
N GLY A 145 18.37 22.04 -9.64
CA GLY A 145 18.95 21.47 -10.86
C GLY A 145 18.65 22.27 -12.14
N GLY A 146 17.99 23.43 -12.05
CA GLY A 146 17.72 24.31 -13.19
C GLY A 146 16.43 24.03 -13.94
N THR A 147 15.57 23.13 -13.45
CA THR A 147 14.23 22.91 -14.03
C THR A 147 13.33 24.12 -13.71
N PRO A 148 12.53 24.62 -14.66
CA PRO A 148 11.58 25.69 -14.39
C PRO A 148 10.65 25.35 -13.21
N PRO A 149 10.49 26.24 -12.19
CA PRO A 149 9.72 25.93 -10.99
C PRO A 149 8.29 25.48 -11.27
N MET A 150 7.64 26.08 -12.27
CA MET A 150 6.29 25.71 -12.68
C MET A 150 6.19 24.24 -13.12
N GLN A 151 7.19 23.75 -13.85
CA GLN A 151 7.21 22.36 -14.30
C GLN A 151 7.42 21.41 -13.12
N ALA A 152 8.37 21.73 -12.22
CA ALA A 152 8.65 20.91 -11.04
C ALA A 152 7.40 20.76 -10.13
N ILE A 153 6.62 21.83 -9.96
CA ILE A 153 5.36 21.80 -9.19
C ILE A 153 4.34 20.86 -9.84
N LEU A 154 4.10 20.99 -11.15
CA LEU A 154 3.10 20.19 -11.86
C LEU A 154 3.43 18.70 -11.81
N TYR A 155 4.70 18.34 -12.02
CA TYR A 155 5.15 16.95 -11.90
C TYR A 155 4.97 16.42 -10.47
N GLN A 156 5.29 17.23 -9.46
CA GLN A 156 5.17 16.81 -8.07
C GLN A 156 3.71 16.54 -7.68
N ILE A 157 2.78 17.42 -8.05
CA ILE A 157 1.34 17.22 -7.81
C ILE A 157 0.86 15.94 -8.49
N ALA A 158 1.27 15.72 -9.75
CA ALA A 158 0.91 14.51 -10.50
C ALA A 158 1.44 13.22 -9.82
N ILE A 159 2.69 13.22 -9.36
CA ILE A 159 3.29 12.10 -8.62
C ILE A 159 2.51 11.80 -7.35
N MET A 160 2.15 12.83 -6.59
CA MET A 160 1.47 12.65 -5.30
C MET A 160 0.06 12.08 -5.43
N ILE A 161 -0.70 12.53 -6.43
CA ILE A 161 -2.02 11.97 -6.75
C ILE A 161 -1.88 10.48 -7.11
N CYS A 162 -0.86 10.13 -7.87
CA CYS A 162 -0.67 8.76 -8.30
C CYS A 162 -0.14 7.84 -7.20
N ILE A 163 0.72 8.34 -6.31
CA ILE A 163 1.08 7.62 -5.08
C ILE A 163 -0.16 7.37 -4.24
N TYR A 164 -1.04 8.36 -4.07
CA TYR A 164 -2.28 8.18 -3.32
C TYR A 164 -3.18 7.10 -3.93
N ALA A 165 -3.39 7.14 -5.25
CA ALA A 165 -4.13 6.09 -5.95
C ALA A 165 -3.48 4.69 -5.79
N ALA A 166 -2.15 4.61 -5.87
CA ALA A 166 -1.39 3.39 -5.66
C ALA A 166 -1.61 2.79 -4.27
N ILE A 167 -1.54 3.65 -3.25
CA ILE A 167 -1.76 3.27 -1.85
C ILE A 167 -3.14 2.66 -1.66
N ILE A 168 -4.19 3.33 -2.12
CA ILE A 168 -5.57 2.87 -1.92
C ILE A 168 -5.80 1.54 -2.66
N LEU A 169 -5.37 1.45 -3.91
CA LEU A 169 -5.51 0.22 -4.70
C LEU A 169 -4.72 -0.93 -4.07
N SER A 170 -3.48 -0.67 -3.65
CA SER A 170 -2.64 -1.65 -2.99
C SER A 170 -3.23 -2.17 -1.69
N ALA A 171 -3.71 -1.27 -0.83
CA ALA A 171 -4.31 -1.64 0.44
C ALA A 171 -5.55 -2.54 0.24
N ILE A 172 -6.43 -2.19 -0.70
CA ILE A 172 -7.63 -2.98 -1.01
C ILE A 172 -7.24 -4.35 -1.57
N CYS A 173 -6.38 -4.39 -2.61
CA CYS A 173 -5.97 -5.65 -3.22
C CYS A 173 -5.28 -6.58 -2.21
N ASN A 174 -4.40 -6.03 -1.37
CA ASN A 174 -3.66 -6.80 -0.40
C ASN A 174 -4.59 -7.38 0.69
N ILE A 175 -5.53 -6.60 1.21
CA ILE A 175 -6.54 -7.12 2.15
C ILE A 175 -7.39 -8.20 1.48
N LEU A 176 -7.93 -7.96 0.28
CA LEU A 176 -8.77 -8.96 -0.41
C LEU A 176 -8.03 -10.28 -0.67
N LEU A 177 -6.75 -10.23 -1.05
CA LEU A 177 -5.91 -11.41 -1.22
C LEU A 177 -5.58 -12.08 0.11
N SER A 178 -5.43 -11.31 1.18
CA SER A 178 -5.17 -11.82 2.52
C SER A 178 -6.39 -12.51 3.13
N LEU A 179 -7.62 -12.07 2.82
CA LEU A 179 -8.87 -12.72 3.25
C LEU A 179 -8.93 -14.19 2.84
N ASN A 180 -8.60 -14.50 1.58
CA ASN A 180 -8.59 -15.88 1.06
C ASN A 180 -7.55 -16.79 1.77
N ALA A 181 -6.67 -16.25 2.60
CA ALA A 181 -5.69 -17.00 3.38
C ALA A 181 -6.05 -17.07 4.86
N ALA A 182 -6.76 -16.06 5.36
CA ALA A 182 -6.96 -15.82 6.78
C ALA A 182 -8.16 -16.55 7.37
N PHE A 183 -9.16 -16.86 6.53
CA PHE A 183 -10.39 -17.51 6.97
C PHE A 183 -10.37 -19.00 6.64
N ASP A 184 -10.94 -19.81 7.53
CA ASP A 184 -11.19 -21.24 7.31
C ASP A 184 -12.52 -21.48 6.59
N ASP A 185 -12.79 -22.74 6.21
CA ASP A 185 -14.06 -23.15 5.57
C ASP A 185 -15.31 -22.82 6.41
N HIS A 186 -15.11 -22.55 7.71
CA HIS A 186 -16.15 -22.12 8.66
C HIS A 186 -16.25 -20.60 8.86
N LEU A 187 -15.66 -19.78 7.99
CA LEU A 187 -15.66 -18.31 8.09
C LEU A 187 -15.07 -17.77 9.40
N ARG A 188 -14.29 -18.59 10.10
CA ARG A 188 -13.56 -18.23 11.32
C ARG A 188 -12.17 -17.76 10.96
N LEU A 189 -11.71 -16.74 11.67
CA LEU A 189 -10.34 -16.27 11.58
C LEU A 189 -9.41 -17.34 12.14
N LYS A 190 -8.46 -17.83 11.34
CA LYS A 190 -7.52 -18.86 11.80
C LYS A 190 -6.62 -18.27 12.89
N PRO A 191 -6.63 -18.78 14.14
CA PRO A 191 -5.76 -18.25 15.21
C PRO A 191 -4.26 -18.44 14.88
N ASP A 192 -3.96 -19.39 13.98
CA ASP A 192 -2.62 -19.68 13.49
C ASP A 192 -1.99 -18.60 12.59
N ILE A 193 -2.72 -17.56 12.19
CA ILE A 193 -2.17 -16.52 11.32
C ILE A 193 -1.30 -15.52 12.09
N PHE A 194 -1.50 -15.38 13.40
CA PHE A 194 -0.76 -14.46 14.23
C PHE A 194 0.52 -15.12 14.75
N ARG A 195 1.61 -14.36 14.79
CA ARG A 195 2.81 -14.74 15.53
C ARG A 195 2.40 -14.79 17.01
N GLN A 196 2.48 -15.97 17.62
CA GLN A 196 2.35 -16.10 19.07
C GLN A 196 3.47 -15.29 19.71
N HIS A 197 3.09 -14.23 20.43
CA HIS A 197 3.99 -13.55 21.35
C HIS A 197 4.36 -14.56 22.45
N THR A 198 5.53 -15.16 22.34
CA THR A 198 6.21 -15.76 23.49
C THR A 198 7.01 -14.62 24.12
N GLY A 199 6.54 -14.09 25.24
CA GLY A 199 7.18 -13.00 25.97
C GLY A 199 6.17 -12.23 26.80
#